data_AF-A0A7K4B215-F1
#
_entry.id   AF-A0A7K4B215-F1
#
_cell.length_a   1.000
_cell.length_b   1.000
_cell.length_c   1.000
_cell.angle_alpha   90.00
_cell.angle_beta   90.00
_cell.angle_gamma   90.00
#
_symmetry.space_group_name_H-M   'P 1'
#
loop_
_entity.id
_entity.type
_entity.pdbx_description
1 polymer ?
#
loop_
_entity_poly.entity_id
_entity_poly.type
_entity_poly.pdbx_seq_one_letter_code
_entity_poly.pdbx_strand_id
1 'polypeptide(L)'
;MSYNSDTIQLETKVPVREIMRSNPKTIDYHATVAHAARKMCSKDPSGSCIVIRDGIAVGIVTEQDINCKVVAKDLRPSEVHVSEIMTSPLITIGTDKTIEDAAHMMIRNRVRRLPIINEKGVVIGIVSVRDIVAVSTEINELMNELMVINRADEIGSGMCSRCGQMSDELISIDGSLICPDCMEDDRL
;
A
#
# COMPACT_ATOMS: atom_id res chain seq x y z
N MET A 1 -18.74 12.05 27.45
CA MET A 1 -17.51 12.83 27.25
C MET A 1 -16.59 11.97 26.42
N SER A 2 -16.22 12.48 25.26
CA SER A 2 -15.61 11.73 24.16
C SER A 2 -14.17 11.38 24.53
N TYR A 3 -13.83 10.09 24.53
CA TYR A 3 -12.44 9.66 24.55
C TYR A 3 -11.78 10.18 23.27
N ASN A 4 -10.89 11.17 23.40
CA ASN A 4 -9.90 11.44 22.36
C ASN A 4 -8.91 10.28 22.41
N SER A 5 -9.20 9.23 21.64
CA SER A 5 -8.16 8.31 21.22
C SER A 5 -7.29 9.09 20.25
N ASP A 6 -6.20 9.68 20.76
CA ASP A 6 -5.13 10.26 19.96
C ASP A 6 -4.51 9.13 19.14
N THR A 7 -5.21 8.80 18.06
CA THR A 7 -4.73 7.91 17.02
C THR A 7 -3.58 8.66 16.38
N ILE A 8 -2.35 8.21 16.63
CA ILE A 8 -1.18 8.68 15.89
C ILE A 8 -1.48 8.40 14.40
N GLN A 9 -1.92 9.42 13.67
CA GLN A 9 -2.13 9.33 12.23
C GLN A 9 -0.77 9.51 11.57
N LEU A 10 -0.17 8.41 11.12
CA LEU A 10 0.95 8.52 10.19
C LEU A 10 0.42 9.10 8.88
N GLU A 11 0.78 10.35 8.59
CA GLU A 11 0.73 10.85 7.22
C GLU A 11 1.76 10.07 6.39
N THR A 12 1.29 9.10 5.59
CA THR A 12 2.17 8.31 4.72
C THR A 12 2.55 9.11 3.47
N LYS A 13 3.43 10.09 3.64
CA LYS A 13 4.08 10.84 2.55
C LYS A 13 5.15 10.01 1.81
N VAL A 14 5.05 8.68 1.85
CA VAL A 14 5.97 7.78 1.14
C VAL A 14 5.67 7.88 -0.34
N PRO A 15 6.64 8.30 -1.19
CA PRO A 15 6.40 8.39 -2.62
C PRO A 15 6.41 7.00 -3.25
N VAL A 16 5.57 6.80 -4.27
CA VAL A 16 5.37 5.50 -4.93
C VAL A 16 6.67 4.92 -5.47
N ARG A 17 7.63 5.76 -5.88
CA ARG A 17 8.96 5.30 -6.35
C ARG A 17 9.73 4.46 -5.35
N GLU A 18 9.49 4.62 -4.04
CA GLU A 18 10.18 3.85 -2.99
C GLU A 18 9.67 2.41 -2.89
N ILE A 19 8.44 2.17 -3.36
CA ILE A 19 7.74 0.88 -3.19
C ILE A 19 7.39 0.20 -4.52
N MET A 20 7.62 0.89 -5.64
CA MET A 20 7.31 0.36 -6.96
C MET A 20 8.25 -0.78 -7.33
N ARG A 21 7.77 -1.67 -8.20
CA ARG A 21 8.62 -2.63 -8.89
C ARG A 21 9.13 -2.02 -10.18
N SER A 22 10.45 -1.89 -10.32
CA SER A 22 11.11 -1.22 -11.46
C SER A 22 11.14 -2.03 -12.77
N ASN A 23 10.76 -3.31 -12.75
CA ASN A 23 10.74 -4.16 -13.94
C ASN A 23 9.36 -4.81 -14.16
N PRO A 24 8.33 -4.01 -14.47
CA PRO A 24 7.01 -4.57 -14.74
C PRO A 24 7.05 -5.45 -15.98
N LYS A 25 6.29 -6.55 -15.98
CA LYS A 25 6.15 -7.36 -17.18
C LYS A 25 5.46 -6.54 -18.26
N THR A 26 6.13 -6.40 -19.40
CA THR A 26 5.58 -5.78 -20.60
C THR A 26 5.19 -6.82 -21.63
N ILE A 27 4.41 -6.47 -22.64
CA ILE A 27 4.10 -7.33 -23.78
C ILE A 27 3.86 -6.49 -25.02
N ASP A 28 4.25 -7.00 -26.18
CA ASP A 28 4.02 -6.34 -27.46
C ASP A 28 2.52 -6.25 -27.78
N TYR A 29 2.09 -5.15 -28.39
CA TYR A 29 0.71 -4.87 -28.78
C TYR A 29 0.09 -5.98 -29.64
N HIS A 30 0.87 -6.57 -30.53
CA HIS A 30 0.43 -7.64 -31.44
C HIS A 30 0.72 -9.03 -30.90
N ALA A 31 1.18 -9.18 -29.66
CA ALA A 31 1.34 -10.50 -29.07
C ALA A 31 -0.02 -11.17 -28.82
N THR A 32 -0.02 -12.51 -28.80
CA THR A 32 -1.22 -13.29 -28.50
C THR A 32 -1.47 -13.39 -27.00
N VAL A 33 -2.71 -13.66 -26.62
CA VAL A 33 -3.09 -13.88 -25.22
C VAL A 33 -2.35 -15.11 -24.64
N ALA A 34 -2.11 -16.14 -25.45
CA ALA A 34 -1.30 -17.28 -25.03
C ALA A 34 0.15 -16.88 -24.68
N HIS A 35 0.76 -15.98 -25.46
CA HIS A 35 2.08 -15.44 -25.13
C HIS A 35 2.04 -14.62 -23.83
N ALA A 36 0.99 -13.80 -23.63
CA ALA A 36 0.77 -13.05 -22.40
C ALA A 36 0.67 -13.98 -21.18
N ALA A 37 -0.16 -15.01 -21.25
CA ALA A 37 -0.35 -15.98 -20.17
C ALA A 37 0.98 -16.68 -19.80
N ARG A 38 1.75 -17.14 -20.79
CA ARG A 38 3.08 -17.73 -20.54
C ARG A 38 4.03 -16.73 -19.88
N LYS A 39 4.00 -15.46 -20.30
CA LYS A 39 4.83 -14.42 -19.71
C LYS A 39 4.43 -14.12 -18.26
N MET A 40 3.14 -14.15 -17.95
CA MET A 40 2.59 -14.03 -16.59
C MET A 40 3.01 -15.19 -15.68
N CYS A 41 3.08 -16.41 -16.21
CA CYS A 41 3.45 -17.63 -15.47
C CYS A 41 4.96 -17.94 -15.45
N SER A 42 5.82 -17.03 -15.88
CA SER A 42 7.27 -17.27 -15.88
C SER A 42 7.84 -17.32 -14.44
N LYS A 43 9.16 -17.53 -14.30
CA LYS A 43 9.86 -17.68 -13.00
C LYS A 43 9.54 -16.62 -11.94
N ASP A 44 9.18 -15.41 -12.35
CA ASP A 44 8.65 -14.35 -11.49
C ASP A 44 7.18 -14.09 -11.89
N PRO A 45 6.20 -14.74 -11.24
CA PRO A 45 4.80 -14.64 -11.67
C PRO A 45 4.24 -13.23 -11.48
N SER A 46 3.48 -12.74 -12.47
CA SER A 46 2.74 -11.47 -12.38
C SER A 46 1.37 -11.65 -12.98
N GLY A 47 0.32 -11.26 -12.26
CA GLY A 47 -1.06 -11.34 -12.74
C GLY A 47 -1.44 -10.25 -13.75
N SER A 48 -0.46 -9.58 -14.35
CA SER A 48 -0.66 -8.60 -15.42
C SER A 48 0.58 -8.39 -16.30
N CYS A 49 0.35 -7.91 -17.52
CA CYS A 49 1.36 -7.38 -18.43
C CYS A 49 0.93 -6.01 -18.97
N ILE A 50 1.86 -5.06 -19.02
CA ILE A 50 1.67 -3.76 -19.64
C ILE A 50 1.87 -3.91 -21.15
N VAL A 51 0.90 -3.47 -21.93
CA VAL A 51 0.93 -3.56 -23.39
C VAL A 51 1.70 -2.37 -23.95
N ILE A 52 2.71 -2.65 -24.77
CA ILE A 52 3.60 -1.68 -25.40
C ILE A 52 3.33 -1.64 -26.90
N ARG A 53 3.17 -0.43 -27.45
CA ARG A 53 3.12 -0.17 -28.89
C ARG A 53 4.12 0.94 -29.21
N ASP A 54 4.96 0.77 -30.22
CA ASP A 54 5.91 1.80 -30.65
C ASP A 54 6.82 2.33 -29.51
N GLY A 55 7.15 1.46 -28.54
CA GLY A 55 7.98 1.79 -27.38
C GLY A 55 7.26 2.49 -26.22
N ILE A 56 5.97 2.80 -26.35
CA ILE A 56 5.17 3.46 -25.30
C ILE A 56 4.11 2.52 -24.71
N ALA A 57 3.75 2.75 -23.45
CA ALA A 57 2.73 1.97 -22.77
C ALA A 57 1.32 2.46 -23.16
N VAL A 58 0.50 1.56 -23.71
CA VAL A 58 -0.83 1.90 -24.27
C VAL A 58 -2.00 1.22 -23.56
N GLY A 59 -1.72 0.18 -22.78
CA GLY A 59 -2.75 -0.56 -22.05
C GLY A 59 -2.18 -1.56 -21.07
N ILE A 60 -3.07 -2.29 -20.41
CA ILE A 60 -2.73 -3.37 -19.49
C ILE A 60 -3.66 -4.56 -19.72
N VAL A 61 -3.10 -5.76 -19.68
CA VAL A 61 -3.86 -7.01 -19.70
C VAL A 61 -3.59 -7.76 -18.40
N THR A 62 -4.64 -8.31 -17.81
CA THR A 62 -4.60 -9.01 -16.53
C THR A 62 -5.16 -10.43 -16.64
N GLU A 63 -4.93 -11.26 -15.63
CA GLU A 63 -5.57 -12.59 -15.53
C GLU A 63 -7.10 -12.51 -15.64
N GLN A 64 -7.71 -11.44 -15.11
CA GLN A 64 -9.15 -11.23 -15.20
C GLN A 64 -9.60 -10.96 -16.64
N ASP A 65 -8.81 -10.22 -17.43
CA ASP A 65 -9.11 -10.01 -18.85
C ASP A 65 -9.07 -11.33 -19.62
N ILE A 66 -8.06 -12.18 -19.37
CA ILE A 66 -7.94 -13.50 -19.99
C ILE A 66 -9.16 -14.36 -19.64
N ASN A 67 -9.51 -14.42 -18.35
CA ASN A 67 -10.63 -15.21 -17.88
C ASN A 67 -11.97 -14.75 -18.46
N CYS A 68 -12.28 -13.45 -18.36
CA CYS A 68 -13.59 -12.92 -18.73
C CYS A 68 -13.75 -12.66 -20.23
N LYS A 69 -12.67 -12.35 -20.96
CA LYS A 69 -12.75 -11.94 -22.38
C LYS A 69 -12.32 -13.03 -23.35
N VAL A 70 -11.60 -14.06 -22.90
CA VAL A 70 -11.12 -15.17 -23.75
C VAL A 70 -11.71 -16.51 -23.30
N VAL A 71 -11.40 -16.94 -22.07
CA VAL A 71 -11.81 -18.27 -21.57
C VAL A 71 -13.34 -18.37 -21.48
N ALA A 72 -14.00 -17.38 -20.86
CA ALA A 72 -15.46 -17.36 -20.72
C ALA A 72 -16.21 -17.27 -22.06
N LYS A 73 -15.51 -16.93 -23.15
CA LYS A 73 -16.06 -16.85 -24.50
C LYS A 73 -15.66 -18.03 -25.40
N ASP A 74 -14.99 -19.03 -24.83
CA ASP A 74 -14.46 -20.21 -25.54
C ASP A 74 -13.56 -19.84 -26.73
N LEU A 75 -12.80 -18.74 -26.61
CA LEU A 75 -11.88 -18.29 -27.63
C LEU A 75 -10.51 -18.95 -27.45
N ARG A 76 -9.83 -19.26 -28.56
CA ARG A 76 -8.47 -19.81 -28.55
C ARG A 76 -7.45 -18.72 -28.17
N PRO A 77 -6.73 -18.82 -27.04
CA PRO A 77 -5.79 -17.76 -26.62
C PRO A 77 -4.62 -17.54 -27.59
N SER A 78 -4.31 -18.52 -28.45
CA SER A 78 -3.29 -18.42 -29.47
C SER A 78 -3.70 -17.56 -30.69
N GLU A 79 -4.97 -17.23 -30.82
CA GLU A 79 -5.53 -16.50 -31.98
C GLU A 79 -6.07 -15.13 -31.62
N VAL A 80 -6.22 -14.84 -30.33
CA VAL A 80 -6.63 -13.53 -29.82
C VAL A 80 -5.39 -12.72 -29.49
N HIS A 81 -5.34 -11.46 -29.93
CA HIS A 81 -4.28 -10.53 -29.58
C HIS A 81 -4.56 -9.81 -28.25
N VAL A 82 -3.50 -9.46 -27.53
CA VAL A 82 -3.62 -8.70 -26.27
C VAL A 82 -4.30 -7.35 -26.48
N SER A 83 -4.09 -6.73 -27.64
CA SER A 83 -4.74 -5.46 -28.01
C SER A 83 -6.27 -5.54 -28.04
N GLU A 84 -6.84 -6.72 -28.26
CA GLU A 84 -8.29 -6.92 -28.32
C GLU A 84 -8.94 -7.02 -26.93
N ILE A 85 -8.15 -7.40 -25.93
CA ILE A 85 -8.67 -7.66 -24.58
C ILE A 85 -8.11 -6.71 -23.51
N MET A 86 -7.06 -5.95 -23.81
CA MET A 86 -6.45 -5.03 -22.85
C MET A 86 -7.44 -3.94 -22.40
N THR A 87 -7.20 -3.41 -21.21
CA THR A 87 -7.81 -2.15 -20.78
C THR A 87 -6.97 -0.99 -21.31
N SER A 88 -7.63 -0.06 -22.00
CA SER A 88 -7.06 1.16 -22.56
C SER A 88 -8.12 2.29 -22.51
N PRO A 89 -7.74 3.56 -22.26
CA PRO A 89 -6.39 4.06 -22.05
C PRO A 89 -5.76 3.55 -20.74
N LEU A 90 -4.43 3.48 -20.71
CA LEU A 90 -3.70 3.05 -19.53
C LEU A 90 -3.82 4.09 -18.42
N ILE A 91 -4.28 3.66 -17.24
CA ILE A 91 -4.32 4.51 -16.05
C ILE A 91 -2.97 4.44 -15.37
N THR A 92 -2.27 5.57 -15.26
CA THR A 92 -0.91 5.66 -14.75
C THR A 92 -0.81 6.61 -13.55
N ILE A 93 0.28 6.50 -12.80
CA ILE A 93 0.60 7.40 -11.69
C ILE A 93 2.04 7.92 -11.80
N GLY A 94 2.29 9.13 -11.29
CA GLY A 94 3.63 9.73 -11.22
C GLY A 94 4.48 9.11 -10.10
N THR A 95 5.80 9.19 -10.24
CA THR A 95 6.78 8.66 -9.26
C THR A 95 6.83 9.45 -7.95
N ASP A 96 6.39 10.71 -7.99
CA ASP A 96 6.36 11.67 -6.88
C ASP A 96 5.08 11.60 -6.05
N LYS A 97 4.03 10.96 -6.60
CA LYS A 97 2.77 10.73 -5.89
C LYS A 97 2.95 9.81 -4.70
N THR A 98 2.10 9.96 -3.70
CA THR A 98 2.18 9.20 -2.45
C THR A 98 1.50 7.83 -2.57
N ILE A 99 1.75 6.95 -1.60
CA ILE A 99 1.00 5.70 -1.43
C ILE A 99 -0.51 5.99 -1.28
N GLU A 100 -0.88 7.05 -0.56
CA GLU A 100 -2.27 7.49 -0.40
C GLU A 100 -2.90 7.89 -1.74
N ASP A 101 -2.20 8.70 -2.54
CA ASP A 101 -2.65 9.06 -3.89
C ASP A 101 -2.90 7.80 -4.74
N ALA A 102 -1.97 6.84 -4.68
CA ALA A 102 -2.08 5.57 -5.40
C ALA A 102 -3.29 4.77 -4.93
N ALA A 103 -3.52 4.66 -3.62
CA ALA A 103 -4.67 3.95 -3.05
C ALA A 103 -5.99 4.59 -3.49
N HIS A 104 -6.10 5.92 -3.41
CA HIS A 104 -7.29 6.64 -3.87
C HIS A 104 -7.53 6.48 -5.37
N MET A 105 -6.49 6.56 -6.19
CA MET A 105 -6.60 6.30 -7.63
C MET A 105 -7.05 4.87 -7.91
N MET A 106 -6.53 3.88 -7.19
CA MET A 106 -6.95 2.48 -7.32
C MET A 106 -8.43 2.28 -6.96
N ILE A 107 -8.88 2.85 -5.84
CA ILE A 107 -10.28 2.76 -5.39
C ILE A 107 -11.21 3.43 -6.41
N ARG A 108 -10.91 4.67 -6.79
CA ARG A 108 -11.73 5.47 -7.71
C ARG A 108 -11.89 4.79 -9.07
N ASN A 109 -10.80 4.26 -9.61
CA ASN A 109 -10.79 3.62 -10.92
C ASN A 109 -11.10 2.11 -10.87
N ARG A 110 -11.28 1.55 -9.67
CA ARG A 110 -11.48 0.10 -9.44
C ARG A 110 -10.37 -0.76 -10.07
N VAL A 111 -9.14 -0.28 -10.02
CA VAL A 111 -7.95 -0.99 -10.51
C VAL A 111 -7.07 -1.42 -9.35
N ARG A 112 -6.34 -2.51 -9.52
CA ARG A 112 -5.45 -3.06 -8.47
C ARG A 112 -3.98 -2.72 -8.68
N ARG A 113 -3.65 -2.08 -9.80
CA ARG A 113 -2.30 -1.83 -10.26
C ARG A 113 -2.26 -0.51 -11.00
N LEU A 114 -1.22 0.29 -10.77
CA LEU A 114 -0.97 1.55 -11.44
C LEU A 114 0.44 1.49 -12.03
N PRO A 115 0.56 1.37 -13.36
CA PRO A 115 1.82 1.58 -14.05
C PRO A 115 2.33 3.00 -13.86
N ILE A 116 3.65 3.12 -13.85
CA ILE A 116 4.37 4.38 -13.72
C ILE A 116 5.13 4.58 -15.02
N ILE A 117 4.89 5.72 -15.65
CA ILE A 117 5.49 6.09 -16.93
C ILE A 117 6.32 7.37 -16.75
N ASN A 118 7.35 7.52 -17.56
CA ASN A 118 8.05 8.79 -17.68
C ASN A 118 7.33 9.73 -18.67
N GLU A 119 7.86 10.93 -18.85
CA GLU A 119 7.32 11.97 -19.76
C GLU A 119 7.23 11.50 -21.22
N LYS A 120 8.02 10.50 -21.61
CA LYS A 120 8.03 9.91 -22.96
C LYS A 120 7.01 8.78 -23.13
N GLY A 121 6.21 8.47 -22.11
CA GLY A 121 5.24 7.36 -22.13
C GLY A 121 5.89 5.97 -21.95
N VAL A 122 7.17 5.91 -21.60
CA VAL A 122 7.88 4.66 -21.34
C VAL A 122 7.60 4.23 -19.92
N VAL A 123 7.25 2.96 -19.74
CA VAL A 123 7.06 2.38 -18.41
C VAL A 123 8.39 2.27 -17.67
N ILE A 124 8.40 2.77 -16.43
CA ILE A 124 9.55 2.73 -15.52
C ILE A 124 9.26 1.94 -14.24
N GLY A 125 7.99 1.62 -13.98
CA GLY A 125 7.61 0.83 -12.82
C GLY A 125 6.13 0.47 -12.78
N ILE A 126 5.74 -0.28 -11.75
CA ILE A 126 4.35 -0.56 -11.40
C ILE A 126 4.21 -0.64 -9.89
N VAL A 127 3.09 -0.13 -9.37
CA VAL A 127 2.68 -0.33 -7.98
C VAL A 127 1.35 -1.09 -7.96
N SER A 128 1.21 -2.04 -7.04
CA SER A 128 -0.01 -2.80 -6.82
C SER A 128 -0.55 -2.63 -5.40
N VAL A 129 -1.82 -2.99 -5.20
CA VAL A 129 -2.42 -3.07 -3.85
C VAL A 129 -1.56 -3.93 -2.91
N ARG A 130 -0.93 -4.99 -3.42
CA ARG A 130 -0.06 -5.85 -2.59
C ARG A 130 1.18 -5.11 -2.10
N ASP A 131 1.79 -4.29 -2.94
CA ASP A 131 2.97 -3.52 -2.57
C ASP A 131 2.60 -2.46 -1.50
N ILE A 132 1.43 -1.83 -1.64
CA ILE A 132 0.89 -0.89 -0.64
C ILE A 132 0.63 -1.58 0.71
N VAL A 133 -0.01 -2.76 0.68
CA VAL A 133 -0.32 -3.52 1.90
C VAL A 133 0.96 -3.99 2.59
N ALA A 134 1.97 -4.44 1.85
CA ALA A 134 3.25 -4.87 2.43
C ALA A 134 3.90 -3.76 3.27
N VAL A 135 3.95 -2.54 2.74
CA VAL A 135 4.51 -1.38 3.44
C VAL A 135 3.73 -1.06 4.71
N SER A 136 2.40 -1.17 4.68
CA SER A 136 1.57 -0.93 5.87
C SER A 136 1.86 -1.93 7.00
N THR A 137 2.18 -3.18 6.67
CA THR A 137 2.54 -4.20 7.66
C THR A 137 3.89 -3.90 8.30
N GLU A 138 4.91 -3.58 7.48
CA GLU A 138 6.26 -3.25 7.96
C GLU A 138 6.23 -2.02 8.88
N ILE A 139 5.49 -0.97 8.50
CA ILE A 139 5.30 0.22 9.33
C ILE A 139 4.63 -0.15 10.66
N ASN A 140 3.58 -0.98 10.63
CA ASN A 140 2.87 -1.38 11.84
C ASN A 140 3.75 -2.19 12.81
N GLU A 141 4.62 -3.06 12.30
CA GLU A 141 5.60 -3.80 13.11
C GLU A 141 6.58 -2.84 13.80
N LEU A 142 7.17 -1.90 13.04
CA LEU A 142 8.06 -0.88 13.60
C LEU A 142 7.35 0.01 14.62
N MET A 143 6.08 0.38 14.37
CA MET A 143 5.29 1.15 15.33
C MET A 143 5.12 0.41 16.65
N ASN A 144 4.84 -0.90 16.62
CA ASN A 144 4.72 -1.70 17.84
C ASN A 144 6.02 -1.71 18.65
N GLU A 145 7.17 -1.82 17.99
CA GLU A 145 8.48 -1.78 18.65
C GLU A 145 8.76 -0.40 19.28
N LEU A 146 8.49 0.68 18.54
CA LEU A 146 8.69 2.06 19.02
C LEU A 146 7.72 2.43 20.17
N MET A 147 6.50 1.89 20.16
CA MET A 147 5.56 2.08 21.26
C MET A 147 6.08 1.50 22.58
N VAL A 148 6.92 0.46 22.55
CA VAL A 148 7.57 -0.08 23.77
C VAL A 148 8.62 0.89 24.31
N ILE A 149 9.37 1.57 23.44
CA ILE A 149 10.39 2.54 23.86
C ILE A 149 9.73 3.78 24.48
N ASN A 150 8.62 4.26 23.92
CA ASN A 150 7.85 5.36 24.50
C ASN A 150 7.05 4.97 25.76
N ARG A 151 7.01 3.68 26.14
CA ARG A 151 6.48 3.25 27.45
C ARG A 151 7.51 3.39 28.58
N ALA A 152 8.70 3.92 28.30
CA ALA A 152 9.64 4.37 29.33
C ALA A 152 9.21 5.73 29.91
N ASP A 153 8.02 5.74 30.50
CA ASP A 153 7.61 6.42 31.72
C ASP A 153 6.24 5.78 32.02
N GLU A 154 6.15 5.04 33.13
CA GLU A 154 4.96 4.24 33.44
C GLU A 154 3.70 5.11 33.32
N ILE A 155 2.76 4.72 32.45
CA ILE A 155 1.38 5.22 32.50
C ILE A 155 0.55 3.99 32.82
N GLY A 156 0.34 3.76 34.10
CA GLY A 156 -0.50 2.69 34.61
C GLY A 156 -1.87 3.21 35.01
N SER A 157 -2.94 2.51 34.62
CA SER A 157 -4.24 2.69 35.26
C SER A 157 -4.23 1.97 36.61
N GLY A 158 -4.59 2.65 37.69
CA GLY A 158 -4.57 2.07 39.04
C GLY A 158 -5.00 3.05 40.12
N MET A 159 -4.73 2.72 41.38
CA MET A 159 -4.90 3.67 42.49
C MET A 159 -3.61 4.45 42.74
N CYS A 160 -3.73 5.78 42.83
CA CYS A 160 -2.63 6.64 43.23
C CYS A 160 -2.20 6.34 44.67
N SER A 161 -0.91 6.14 44.89
CA SER A 161 -0.34 5.89 46.21
C SER A 161 -0.40 7.11 47.15
N ARG A 162 -0.62 8.33 46.63
CA ARG A 162 -0.71 9.57 47.42
C ARG A 162 -2.14 9.93 47.83
N CYS A 163 -3.04 10.13 46.86
CA CYS A 163 -4.42 10.54 47.15
C CYS A 163 -5.42 9.37 47.29
N GLY A 164 -5.01 8.15 46.92
CA GLY A 164 -5.87 6.96 46.97
C GLY A 164 -6.96 6.93 45.89
N GLN A 165 -6.99 7.89 44.97
CA GLN A 165 -7.97 7.91 43.87
C GLN A 165 -7.52 7.05 42.70
N MET A 166 -8.50 6.52 41.96
CA MET A 166 -8.23 5.79 40.72
C MET A 166 -7.88 6.79 39.61
N SER A 167 -6.78 6.53 38.91
CA SER A 167 -6.30 7.34 37.78
C SER A 167 -5.89 6.40 36.64
N ASP A 168 -6.23 6.79 35.42
CA ASP A 168 -5.78 6.11 34.19
C ASP A 168 -4.36 6.54 33.78
N GLU A 169 -3.84 7.58 34.45
CA GLU A 169 -2.55 8.22 34.17
C GLU A 169 -1.69 8.26 35.44
N LEU A 170 -1.12 7.13 35.87
CA LEU A 170 -0.18 7.08 36.99
C LEU A 170 1.25 6.90 36.50
N ILE A 171 2.18 7.67 37.08
CA ILE A 171 3.61 7.59 36.82
C ILE A 171 4.35 7.04 38.03
N SER A 172 5.34 6.17 37.79
CA SER A 172 6.25 5.68 38.83
C SER A 172 7.22 6.77 39.25
N ILE A 173 7.18 7.13 40.53
CA ILE A 173 8.25 7.86 41.20
C ILE A 173 8.72 7.01 42.38
N ASP A 174 9.99 6.62 42.38
CA ASP A 174 10.61 5.80 43.44
C ASP A 174 9.83 4.52 43.78
N GLY A 175 9.21 3.90 42.76
CA GLY A 175 8.40 2.69 42.90
C GLY A 175 6.98 2.91 43.44
N SER A 176 6.54 4.17 43.57
CA SER A 176 5.16 4.55 43.91
C SER A 176 4.45 5.13 42.69
N LEU A 177 3.17 4.76 42.51
CA LEU A 177 2.36 5.26 41.40
C LEU A 177 1.64 6.56 41.79
N ILE A 178 1.98 7.68 41.16
CA ILE A 178 1.50 9.02 41.51
C ILE A 178 0.69 9.62 40.33
N CYS A 179 -0.47 10.23 40.60
CA CYS A 179 -1.29 10.88 39.56
C CYS A 179 -0.82 12.33 39.28
N PRO A 180 -1.24 12.95 38.15
CA PRO A 180 -0.77 14.28 37.76
C PRO A 180 -1.09 15.36 38.79
N ASP A 181 -2.31 15.34 39.35
CA ASP A 181 -2.73 16.29 40.41
C ASP A 181 -1.78 16.24 41.62
N CYS A 182 -1.41 15.02 42.03
CA CYS A 182 -0.51 14.80 43.14
C CYS A 182 0.93 15.18 42.85
N MET A 183 1.36 15.19 41.58
CA MET A 183 2.70 15.65 41.20
C MET A 183 2.84 17.16 41.21
N GLU A 184 1.78 17.88 40.85
CA GLU A 184 1.80 19.36 40.80
C GLU A 184 1.84 19.98 42.21
N ASP A 185 1.23 19.32 43.19
CA ASP A 185 1.25 19.74 44.59
C ASP A 185 2.63 19.64 45.28
N ASP A 186 3.59 18.89 44.72
CA ASP A 186 4.97 18.77 45.27
C ASP A 186 5.88 19.95 44.93
N ARG A 187 5.41 20.94 44.15
CA ARG A 187 6.20 22.09 43.70
C ARG A 187 5.94 23.39 44.48
N LEU A 188 5.29 23.32 45.65
CA LEU A 188 4.99 24.45 46.55
C LEU A 188 5.72 24.36 47.90
#